data_AF-A0AA45C5G7-F1
#
_entry.id   AF-A0AA45C5G7-F1
#
_cell.length_a   1.000
_cell.length_b   1.000
_cell.length_c   1.000
_cell.angle_alpha   90.00
_cell.angle_beta   90.00
_cell.angle_gamma   90.00
#
_symmetry.space_group_name_H-M   'P 1'
#
loop_
_entity.id
_entity.type
_entity.pdbx_description
1 polymer ?
#
loop_
_entity_poly.entity_id
_entity_poly.type
_entity_poly.pdbx_seq_one_letter_code
_entity_poly.pdbx_strand_id
1 'polypeptide(L)'
;MPMNRSYYFNYIENKLQVLSNSVATRGKLNVLDYNIYSETFFANLLNMIFNFNLENMNTFKQNIEGIDLIDNENKIIAQVSSTSTKQKIEKSLEKEIFNNYPGYRFYFISIAREAENLRKMKYKNPNNVLFNPKEDIIDVKSILDNVLNMHIDKQKAFFEFIKKELGEEPDIFKVDTNLATIINILASEKLSEIEEYSDNSFEINRKIEFNSLESVRETIDDYKIFYIKLDEKYTEFDKIGANKSFSVLQAIRKQYVLLQNKEEISEIIFFNIIDNVIDIILKSNNYVEIPYEELEMCVQILVVDAFIRCKIFKNPEGYNHVVTR
;
A
#
# COMPACT_ATOMS: atom_id res chain seq x y z
N MET A 1 -14.66 10.74 4.29
CA MET A 1 -13.78 9.58 4.61
C MET A 1 -14.36 8.35 3.92
N PRO A 2 -13.55 7.52 3.24
CA PRO A 2 -14.04 6.24 2.72
C PRO A 2 -14.55 5.37 3.88
N MET A 3 -15.66 4.64 3.67
CA MET A 3 -16.16 3.69 4.67
C MET A 3 -15.16 2.54 4.86
N ASN A 4 -14.90 2.14 6.10
CA ASN A 4 -13.95 1.06 6.42
C ASN A 4 -14.24 -0.24 5.65
N ARG A 5 -15.52 -0.59 5.44
CA ARG A 5 -15.94 -1.75 4.62
C ARG A 5 -15.40 -1.68 3.19
N SER A 6 -15.49 -0.52 2.55
CA SER A 6 -15.02 -0.33 1.17
C SER A 6 -13.50 -0.39 1.11
N TYR A 7 -12.81 0.20 2.10
CA TYR A 7 -11.35 0.11 2.19
C TYR A 7 -10.87 -1.34 2.33
N TYR A 8 -11.42 -2.11 3.26
CA TYR A 8 -11.05 -3.52 3.46
C TYR A 8 -11.34 -4.36 2.22
N PHE A 9 -12.55 -4.23 1.66
CA PHE A 9 -12.93 -5.00 0.48
C PHE A 9 -12.04 -4.70 -0.73
N ASN A 10 -11.81 -3.42 -1.05
CA ASN A 10 -11.00 -3.04 -2.21
C ASN A 10 -9.56 -3.57 -2.10
N TYR A 11 -8.99 -3.55 -0.88
CA TYR A 11 -7.66 -4.11 -0.65
C TYR A 11 -7.63 -5.63 -0.87
N ILE A 12 -8.60 -6.35 -0.28
CA ILE A 12 -8.71 -7.81 -0.42
C ILE A 12 -8.92 -8.19 -1.89
N GLU A 13 -9.83 -7.50 -2.59
CA GLU A 13 -10.12 -7.70 -4.00
C GLU A 13 -8.86 -7.56 -4.85
N ASN A 14 -8.18 -6.43 -4.74
CA ASN A 14 -6.96 -6.16 -5.48
C ASN A 14 -5.92 -7.27 -5.24
N LYS A 15 -5.61 -7.60 -3.98
CA LYS A 15 -4.55 -8.57 -3.65
C LYS A 15 -4.86 -9.97 -4.17
N LEU A 16 -6.10 -10.43 -4.04
CA LEU A 16 -6.52 -11.73 -4.56
C LEU A 16 -6.52 -11.77 -6.10
N GLN A 17 -6.88 -10.67 -6.76
CA GLN A 17 -6.79 -10.57 -8.22
C GLN A 17 -5.34 -10.58 -8.72
N VAL A 18 -4.44 -9.82 -8.08
CA VAL A 18 -3.01 -9.80 -8.40
C VAL A 18 -2.40 -11.18 -8.24
N LEU A 19 -2.70 -11.88 -7.13
CA LEU A 19 -2.25 -13.25 -6.90
C LEU A 19 -2.76 -14.19 -7.99
N SER A 20 -4.07 -14.17 -8.27
CA SER A 20 -4.71 -15.01 -9.30
C SER A 20 -4.10 -14.80 -10.68
N ASN A 21 -3.91 -13.53 -11.09
CA ASN A 21 -3.30 -13.18 -12.36
C ASN A 21 -1.82 -13.60 -12.43
N SER A 22 -1.09 -13.46 -11.33
CA SER A 22 0.30 -13.92 -11.23
C SER A 22 0.40 -15.44 -11.39
N VAL A 23 -0.46 -16.19 -10.71
CA VAL A 23 -0.52 -17.67 -10.85
C VAL A 23 -0.90 -18.06 -12.27
N ALA A 24 -1.90 -17.40 -12.86
CA ALA A 24 -2.33 -17.66 -14.23
C ALA A 24 -1.22 -17.39 -15.26
N THR A 25 -0.43 -16.33 -15.05
CA THR A 25 0.66 -15.92 -15.95
C THR A 25 1.87 -16.83 -15.80
N ARG A 26 2.29 -17.11 -14.55
CA ARG A 26 3.41 -18.02 -14.27
C ARG A 26 3.14 -19.44 -14.74
N GLY A 27 1.90 -19.92 -14.62
CA GLY A 27 1.48 -21.20 -15.18
C GLY A 27 1.64 -21.29 -16.70
N LYS A 28 1.39 -20.20 -17.44
CA LYS A 28 1.65 -20.14 -18.89
C LYS A 28 3.14 -20.13 -19.22
N LEU A 29 3.97 -19.61 -18.32
CA LEU A 29 5.43 -19.57 -18.45
C LEU A 29 6.12 -20.86 -17.96
N ASN A 30 5.35 -21.88 -17.55
CA ASN A 30 5.85 -23.12 -16.92
C ASN A 30 6.70 -22.88 -15.66
N VAL A 31 6.48 -21.76 -14.96
CA VAL A 31 7.12 -21.47 -13.66
C VAL A 31 6.22 -22.00 -12.55
N LEU A 32 6.59 -23.14 -11.96
CA LEU A 32 5.75 -23.91 -11.02
C LEU A 32 6.14 -23.72 -9.53
N ASP A 33 7.20 -22.98 -9.23
CA ASP A 33 7.80 -22.86 -7.89
C ASP A 33 6.92 -22.13 -6.84
N TYR A 34 5.70 -21.75 -7.18
CA TYR A 34 4.78 -21.01 -6.29
C TYR A 34 3.81 -21.92 -5.51
N ASN A 35 3.76 -23.23 -5.81
CA ASN A 35 2.67 -24.09 -5.32
C ASN A 35 2.79 -24.52 -3.86
N ILE A 36 3.98 -24.52 -3.25
CA ILE A 36 4.13 -25.04 -1.87
C ILE A 36 3.63 -24.02 -0.83
N TYR A 37 3.83 -22.72 -1.06
CA TYR A 37 3.35 -21.67 -0.15
C TYR A 37 1.87 -21.33 -0.36
N SER A 38 1.31 -21.63 -1.53
CA SER A 38 -0.08 -21.29 -1.85
C SER A 38 -1.09 -22.17 -1.09
N GLU A 39 -0.81 -23.45 -0.89
CA GLU A 39 -1.73 -24.37 -0.20
C GLU A 39 -2.00 -23.96 1.25
N THR A 40 -0.97 -23.68 2.03
CA THR A 40 -1.11 -23.21 3.41
C THR A 40 -1.87 -21.88 3.49
N PHE A 41 -1.55 -20.95 2.57
CA PHE A 41 -2.29 -19.71 2.43
C PHE A 41 -3.79 -19.95 2.15
N PHE A 42 -4.11 -20.78 1.16
CA PHE A 42 -5.49 -21.09 0.78
C PHE A 42 -6.22 -21.89 1.86
N ALA A 43 -5.54 -22.75 2.62
CA ALA A 43 -6.13 -23.42 3.77
C ALA A 43 -6.59 -22.41 4.83
N ASN A 44 -5.69 -21.55 5.28
CA ASN A 44 -6.00 -20.51 6.26
C ASN A 44 -7.09 -19.54 5.75
N LEU A 45 -7.00 -19.15 4.48
CA LEU A 45 -8.00 -18.30 3.83
C LEU A 45 -9.39 -18.94 3.87
N LEU A 46 -9.51 -20.22 3.46
CA LEU A 46 -10.79 -20.93 3.42
C LEU A 46 -11.34 -21.20 4.82
N ASN A 47 -10.46 -21.47 5.80
CA ASN A 47 -10.85 -21.61 7.21
C ASN A 47 -11.52 -20.35 7.73
N MET A 48 -10.99 -19.16 7.40
CA MET A 48 -11.59 -17.89 7.82
C MET A 48 -12.94 -17.58 7.15
N ILE A 49 -13.15 -18.02 5.90
CA ILE A 49 -14.37 -17.74 5.15
C ILE A 49 -15.49 -18.72 5.51
N PHE A 50 -15.18 -20.02 5.51
CA PHE A 50 -16.16 -21.09 5.62
C PHE A 50 -16.21 -21.73 7.01
N ASN A 51 -15.39 -21.26 7.96
CA ASN A 51 -15.18 -21.87 9.28
C ASN A 51 -14.76 -23.35 9.18
N PHE A 52 -13.92 -23.68 8.20
CA PHE A 52 -13.28 -24.99 8.12
C PHE A 52 -12.05 -25.07 9.05
N ASN A 53 -11.48 -26.26 9.13
CA ASN A 53 -10.24 -26.58 9.82
C ASN A 53 -9.29 -27.34 8.87
N LEU A 54 -9.08 -26.77 7.68
CA LEU A 54 -8.20 -27.29 6.64
C LEU A 54 -6.73 -27.16 7.04
N GLU A 55 -5.99 -28.23 6.84
CA GLU A 55 -4.55 -28.33 7.01
C GLU A 55 -3.90 -28.78 5.69
N ASN A 56 -2.68 -28.32 5.43
CA ASN A 56 -1.94 -28.71 4.24
C ASN A 56 -1.38 -30.14 4.40
N MET A 57 -1.80 -31.06 3.52
CA MET A 57 -1.38 -32.47 3.53
C MET A 57 0.13 -32.66 3.34
N ASN A 58 0.79 -31.76 2.59
CA ASN A 58 2.23 -31.83 2.35
C ASN A 58 3.06 -31.68 3.63
N THR A 59 2.49 -31.16 4.73
CA THR A 59 3.17 -31.07 6.03
C THR A 59 3.26 -32.43 6.75
N PHE A 60 2.34 -33.35 6.48
CA PHE A 60 2.29 -34.68 7.11
C PHE A 60 2.79 -35.79 6.20
N LYS A 61 2.51 -35.68 4.89
CA LYS A 61 2.85 -36.69 3.89
C LYS A 61 3.02 -36.04 2.53
N GLN A 62 4.26 -35.94 2.07
CA GLN A 62 4.59 -35.30 0.80
C GLN A 62 3.95 -36.03 -0.40
N ASN A 63 3.50 -35.24 -1.39
CA ASN A 63 3.11 -35.70 -2.72
C ASN A 63 1.91 -36.66 -2.76
N ILE A 64 0.90 -36.47 -1.91
CA ILE A 64 -0.37 -37.19 -2.10
C ILE A 64 -1.05 -36.64 -3.34
N GLU A 65 -1.08 -37.46 -4.39
CA GLU A 65 -1.62 -37.02 -5.66
C GLU A 65 -3.13 -36.76 -5.56
N GLY A 66 -3.55 -35.50 -5.71
CA GLY A 66 -4.97 -35.13 -5.85
C GLY A 66 -5.68 -34.67 -4.58
N ILE A 67 -5.03 -34.67 -3.42
CA ILE A 67 -5.53 -34.06 -2.18
C ILE A 67 -4.43 -33.15 -1.65
N ASP A 68 -4.68 -31.84 -1.65
CA ASP A 68 -3.72 -30.85 -1.19
C ASP A 68 -4.03 -30.43 0.25
N LEU A 69 -5.32 -30.33 0.60
CA LEU A 69 -5.80 -29.92 1.92
C LEU A 69 -6.76 -30.95 2.52
N ILE A 70 -6.75 -31.10 3.85
CA ILE A 70 -7.67 -31.97 4.59
C ILE A 70 -8.22 -31.27 5.83
N ASP A 71 -9.48 -31.56 6.16
CA ASP A 71 -10.09 -31.26 7.45
C ASP A 71 -10.74 -32.54 7.96
N ASN A 72 -10.14 -33.13 8.98
CA ASN A 72 -10.61 -34.40 9.55
C ASN A 72 -11.87 -34.22 10.43
N GLU A 73 -12.09 -33.03 10.97
CA GLU A 73 -13.22 -32.74 11.86
C GLU A 73 -14.51 -32.60 11.05
N ASN A 74 -14.48 -31.80 10.00
CA ASN A 74 -15.62 -31.58 9.11
C ASN A 74 -15.69 -32.61 7.97
N LYS A 75 -14.70 -33.51 7.87
CA LYS A 75 -14.54 -34.49 6.79
C LYS A 75 -14.51 -33.83 5.41
N ILE A 76 -13.59 -32.90 5.21
CA ILE A 76 -13.39 -32.19 3.96
C ILE A 76 -12.02 -32.53 3.39
N ILE A 77 -11.96 -32.68 2.07
CA ILE A 77 -10.73 -32.77 1.30
C ILE A 77 -10.79 -31.76 0.16
N ALA A 78 -9.72 -31.02 -0.05
CA ALA A 78 -9.65 -29.98 -1.06
C ALA A 78 -8.44 -30.15 -1.97
N GLN A 79 -8.64 -29.80 -3.24
CA GLN A 79 -7.58 -29.67 -4.22
C GLN A 79 -7.45 -28.21 -4.64
N VAL A 80 -6.24 -27.67 -4.56
CA VAL A 80 -5.87 -26.32 -4.99
C VAL A 80 -5.28 -26.39 -6.39
N SER A 81 -5.90 -25.72 -7.36
CA SER A 81 -5.48 -25.81 -8.76
C SER A 81 -5.43 -24.46 -9.45
N SER A 82 -4.31 -24.20 -10.15
CA SER A 82 -4.14 -23.10 -11.09
C SER A 82 -4.81 -23.34 -12.45
N THR A 83 -5.27 -24.58 -12.69
CA THR A 83 -5.96 -24.97 -13.93
C THR A 83 -7.37 -25.46 -13.62
N SER A 84 -8.35 -24.96 -14.34
CA SER A 84 -9.76 -25.19 -14.01
C SER A 84 -10.50 -25.62 -15.26
N THR A 85 -10.48 -26.93 -15.52
CA THR A 85 -11.17 -27.56 -16.65
C THR A 85 -12.01 -28.73 -16.16
N LYS A 86 -13.04 -29.09 -16.93
CA LYS A 86 -13.86 -30.27 -16.63
C LYS A 86 -13.00 -31.53 -16.47
N GLN A 87 -12.06 -31.73 -17.39
CA GLN A 87 -11.14 -32.87 -17.41
C GLN A 87 -10.26 -32.92 -16.15
N LYS A 88 -9.84 -31.77 -15.61
CA LYS A 88 -9.01 -31.71 -14.39
C LYS A 88 -9.79 -32.19 -13.16
N ILE A 89 -11.07 -31.81 -13.05
CA ILE A 89 -11.95 -32.25 -11.97
C ILE A 89 -12.27 -33.74 -12.13
N GLU A 90 -12.64 -34.21 -13.33
CA GLU A 90 -12.91 -35.64 -13.57
C GLU A 90 -11.68 -36.49 -13.25
N LYS A 91 -10.48 -36.09 -13.71
CA LYS A 91 -9.22 -36.76 -13.37
C LYS A 91 -8.94 -36.82 -11.86
N SER A 92 -9.46 -35.87 -11.10
CA SER A 92 -9.31 -35.88 -9.64
C SER A 92 -10.31 -36.86 -9.03
N LEU A 93 -11.58 -36.79 -9.41
CA LEU A 93 -12.62 -37.72 -8.97
C LEU A 93 -12.34 -39.19 -9.34
N GLU A 94 -11.57 -39.43 -10.40
CA GLU A 94 -11.11 -40.77 -10.83
C GLU A 94 -10.03 -41.39 -9.91
N LYS A 95 -9.38 -40.61 -9.06
CA LYS A 95 -8.26 -41.10 -8.23
C LYS A 95 -8.72 -42.04 -7.13
N GLU A 96 -8.06 -43.18 -7.02
CA GLU A 96 -8.38 -44.19 -6.00
C GLU A 96 -8.07 -43.74 -4.57
N ILE A 97 -7.25 -42.69 -4.39
CA ILE A 97 -6.93 -42.13 -3.07
C ILE A 97 -8.18 -41.72 -2.28
N PHE A 98 -9.25 -41.31 -2.96
CA PHE A 98 -10.53 -40.95 -2.36
C PHE A 98 -11.21 -42.12 -1.64
N ASN A 99 -10.91 -43.37 -2.03
CA ASN A 99 -11.45 -44.56 -1.36
C ASN A 99 -10.95 -44.71 0.09
N ASN A 100 -9.83 -44.07 0.44
CA ASN A 100 -9.32 -44.04 1.82
C ASN A 100 -10.04 -43.01 2.70
N TYR A 101 -10.89 -42.16 2.13
CA TYR A 101 -11.60 -41.08 2.82
C TYR A 101 -13.13 -41.22 2.66
N PRO A 102 -13.72 -42.35 3.08
CA PRO A 102 -15.16 -42.56 2.93
C PRO A 102 -15.95 -41.52 3.72
N GLY A 103 -16.93 -40.90 3.07
CA GLY A 103 -17.79 -39.87 3.67
C GLY A 103 -17.16 -38.47 3.74
N TYR A 104 -15.97 -38.26 3.17
CA TYR A 104 -15.42 -36.92 3.01
C TYR A 104 -16.01 -36.21 1.80
N ARG A 105 -16.25 -34.90 1.95
CA ARG A 105 -16.70 -34.01 0.88
C ARG A 105 -15.50 -33.39 0.17
N PHE A 106 -15.49 -33.50 -1.16
CA PHE A 106 -14.43 -32.98 -2.00
C PHE A 106 -14.72 -31.55 -2.44
N TYR A 107 -13.75 -30.65 -2.31
CA TYR A 107 -13.78 -29.29 -2.81
C TYR A 107 -12.69 -29.05 -3.85
N PHE A 108 -13.03 -28.35 -4.93
CA PHE A 108 -12.10 -27.94 -5.97
C PHE A 108 -11.88 -26.42 -5.92
N ILE A 109 -10.67 -26.00 -5.59
CA ILE A 109 -10.29 -24.60 -5.40
C ILE A 109 -9.53 -24.09 -6.62
N SER A 110 -10.19 -23.23 -7.39
CA SER A 110 -9.67 -22.58 -8.59
C SER A 110 -8.99 -21.25 -8.24
N ILE A 111 -7.66 -21.22 -8.24
CA ILE A 111 -6.90 -20.06 -7.73
C ILE A 111 -6.45 -19.07 -8.81
N ALA A 112 -6.67 -19.39 -10.09
CA ALA A 112 -6.16 -18.59 -11.22
C ALA A 112 -7.23 -18.25 -12.27
N ARG A 113 -8.42 -18.86 -12.19
CA ARG A 113 -9.48 -18.75 -13.19
C ARG A 113 -10.84 -18.73 -12.51
N GLU A 114 -11.79 -18.05 -13.14
CA GLU A 114 -13.19 -18.20 -12.77
C GLU A 114 -13.69 -19.60 -13.15
N ALA A 115 -14.58 -20.14 -12.32
CA ALA A 115 -15.08 -21.50 -12.43
C ALA A 115 -16.62 -21.56 -12.57
N GLU A 116 -17.27 -20.44 -12.89
CA GLU A 116 -18.74 -20.36 -12.95
C GLU A 116 -19.35 -21.38 -13.93
N ASN A 117 -18.72 -21.59 -15.09
CA ASN A 117 -19.18 -22.58 -16.06
C ASN A 117 -19.05 -24.02 -15.56
N LEU A 118 -18.02 -24.30 -14.74
CA LEU A 118 -17.77 -25.62 -14.17
C LEU A 118 -18.89 -26.01 -13.17
N ARG A 119 -19.40 -25.03 -12.41
CA ARG A 119 -20.52 -25.23 -11.46
C ARG A 119 -21.81 -25.73 -12.12
N LYS A 120 -21.97 -25.49 -13.42
CA LYS A 120 -23.17 -25.87 -14.21
C LYS A 120 -23.01 -27.24 -14.89
N MET A 121 -21.83 -27.86 -14.83
CA MET A 121 -21.52 -29.11 -15.53
C MET A 121 -21.84 -30.36 -14.72
N LYS A 122 -21.92 -31.50 -15.42
CA LYS A 122 -21.94 -32.85 -14.84
C LYS A 122 -20.59 -33.53 -15.03
N TYR A 123 -20.19 -34.32 -14.05
CA TYR A 123 -18.88 -34.95 -13.95
C TYR A 123 -19.00 -36.45 -13.82
N LYS A 124 -18.08 -37.20 -14.44
CA LYS A 124 -17.86 -38.61 -14.11
C LYS A 124 -17.22 -38.71 -12.73
N ASN A 125 -17.77 -39.58 -11.89
CA ASN A 125 -17.33 -39.78 -10.51
C ASN A 125 -17.38 -41.27 -10.16
N PRO A 126 -16.42 -42.07 -10.68
CA PRO A 126 -16.45 -43.53 -10.53
C PRO A 126 -16.24 -43.99 -9.08
N ASN A 127 -15.58 -43.18 -8.26
CA ASN A 127 -15.33 -43.48 -6.85
C ASN A 127 -16.44 -42.97 -5.90
N ASN A 128 -17.57 -42.47 -6.44
CA ASN A 128 -18.70 -41.94 -5.67
C ASN A 128 -18.30 -40.91 -4.60
N VAL A 129 -17.32 -40.07 -4.90
CA VAL A 129 -16.86 -39.00 -4.01
C VAL A 129 -18.01 -38.02 -3.74
N LEU A 130 -18.21 -37.57 -2.50
CA LEU A 130 -19.22 -36.55 -2.20
C LEU A 130 -18.79 -35.21 -2.81
N PHE A 131 -19.41 -34.85 -3.93
CA PHE A 131 -19.07 -33.64 -4.69
C PHE A 131 -20.30 -33.07 -5.38
N ASN A 132 -20.66 -31.84 -5.02
CA ASN A 132 -21.68 -31.01 -5.64
C ASN A 132 -21.01 -29.84 -6.39
N PRO A 133 -20.93 -29.86 -7.72
CA PRO A 133 -20.25 -28.82 -8.49
C PRO A 133 -20.74 -27.40 -8.20
N LYS A 134 -22.00 -27.21 -7.80
CA LYS A 134 -22.55 -25.88 -7.53
C LYS A 134 -21.99 -25.25 -6.27
N GLU A 135 -21.71 -26.06 -5.26
CA GLU A 135 -21.30 -25.61 -3.92
C GLU A 135 -19.82 -25.84 -3.67
N ASP A 136 -19.24 -26.88 -4.28
CA ASP A 136 -17.93 -27.40 -3.91
C ASP A 136 -16.82 -26.94 -4.84
N ILE A 137 -17.15 -26.12 -5.85
CA ILE A 137 -16.18 -25.45 -6.70
C ILE A 137 -16.05 -24.01 -6.21
N ILE A 138 -14.89 -23.66 -5.66
CA ILE A 138 -14.59 -22.33 -5.12
C ILE A 138 -13.60 -21.66 -6.07
N ASP A 139 -13.85 -20.39 -6.39
CA ASP A 139 -12.94 -19.53 -7.14
C ASP A 139 -12.79 -18.19 -6.41
N VAL A 140 -11.86 -17.37 -6.90
CA VAL A 140 -11.60 -16.03 -6.35
C VAL A 140 -12.87 -15.18 -6.30
N LYS A 141 -13.73 -15.25 -7.32
CA LYS A 141 -15.02 -14.55 -7.32
C LYS A 141 -15.92 -15.00 -6.16
N SER A 142 -16.03 -16.30 -5.92
CA SER A 142 -16.82 -16.84 -4.79
C SER A 142 -16.26 -16.42 -3.44
N ILE A 143 -14.93 -16.36 -3.32
CA ILE A 143 -14.27 -15.83 -2.13
C ILE A 143 -14.66 -14.36 -1.91
N LEU A 144 -14.56 -13.53 -2.96
CA LEU A 144 -14.90 -12.10 -2.88
C LEU A 144 -16.37 -11.87 -2.58
N ASP A 145 -17.28 -12.66 -3.15
CA ASP A 145 -18.72 -12.58 -2.85
C ASP A 145 -19.00 -12.88 -1.36
N ASN A 146 -18.28 -13.82 -0.76
CA ASN A 146 -18.37 -14.08 0.69
C ASN A 146 -17.81 -12.91 1.51
N VAL A 147 -16.67 -12.36 1.10
CA VAL A 147 -16.04 -11.20 1.77
C VAL A 147 -16.94 -9.96 1.72
N LEU A 148 -17.63 -9.71 0.61
CA LEU A 148 -18.53 -8.58 0.42
C LEU A 148 -19.68 -8.60 1.44
N ASN A 149 -20.22 -9.79 1.70
CA ASN A 149 -21.36 -10.04 2.60
C ASN A 149 -20.95 -10.34 4.06
N MET A 150 -19.65 -10.35 4.36
CA MET A 150 -19.13 -10.67 5.69
C MET A 150 -19.42 -9.54 6.71
N HIS A 151 -19.55 -9.91 8.00
CA HIS A 151 -19.61 -8.93 9.10
C HIS A 151 -18.32 -8.11 9.16
N ILE A 152 -18.41 -6.82 9.55
CA ILE A 152 -17.29 -5.88 9.45
C ILE A 152 -16.06 -6.33 10.26
N ASP A 153 -16.26 -6.91 11.45
CA ASP A 153 -15.14 -7.37 12.29
C ASP A 153 -14.41 -8.56 11.68
N LYS A 154 -15.17 -9.51 11.11
CA LYS A 154 -14.58 -10.64 10.38
C LYS A 154 -13.89 -10.16 9.11
N GLN A 155 -14.47 -9.19 8.40
CA GLN A 155 -13.88 -8.61 7.20
C GLN A 155 -12.56 -7.88 7.52
N LYS A 156 -12.50 -7.17 8.65
CA LYS A 156 -11.26 -6.55 9.15
C LYS A 156 -10.21 -7.62 9.48
N ALA A 157 -10.59 -8.68 10.20
CA ALA A 157 -9.67 -9.78 10.50
C ALA A 157 -9.12 -10.44 9.23
N PHE A 158 -9.98 -10.64 8.22
CA PHE A 158 -9.59 -11.17 6.92
C PHE A 158 -8.64 -10.22 6.17
N PHE A 159 -8.93 -8.91 6.19
CA PHE A 159 -8.03 -7.89 5.66
C PHE A 159 -6.64 -7.96 6.30
N GLU A 160 -6.55 -8.03 7.63
CA GLU A 160 -5.26 -8.13 8.34
C GLU A 160 -4.50 -9.41 7.98
N PHE A 161 -5.21 -10.54 7.82
CA PHE A 161 -4.62 -11.79 7.35
C PHE A 161 -4.03 -11.64 5.94
N ILE A 162 -4.82 -11.14 4.97
CA ILE A 162 -4.36 -10.90 3.60
C ILE A 162 -3.18 -9.93 3.57
N LYS A 163 -3.21 -8.89 4.40
CA LYS A 163 -2.10 -7.93 4.53
C LYS A 163 -0.81 -8.58 5.03
N LYS A 164 -0.89 -9.50 6.00
CA LYS A 164 0.28 -10.23 6.53
C LYS A 164 0.86 -11.20 5.51
N GLU A 165 0.02 -11.92 4.77
CA GLU A 165 0.43 -12.96 3.81
C GLU A 165 0.94 -12.38 2.48
N LEU A 166 0.26 -11.35 1.94
CA LEU A 166 0.51 -10.82 0.60
C LEU A 166 1.21 -9.45 0.59
N GLY A 167 1.61 -8.96 1.77
CA GLY A 167 2.35 -7.72 1.96
C GLY A 167 1.58 -6.45 1.58
N GLU A 168 2.18 -5.28 1.81
CA GLU A 168 1.68 -4.00 1.30
C GLU A 168 1.89 -3.91 -0.22
N GLU A 169 1.01 -3.22 -0.94
CA GLU A 169 1.24 -2.93 -2.36
C GLU A 169 2.21 -1.74 -2.49
N PRO A 170 3.09 -1.70 -3.50
CA PRO A 170 3.52 -0.42 -4.04
C PRO A 170 2.26 0.28 -4.58
N ASP A 171 1.88 1.34 -3.89
CA ASP A 171 0.66 2.11 -4.10
C ASP A 171 0.46 2.47 -5.58
N ILE A 172 -0.48 1.79 -6.25
CA ILE A 172 -0.82 2.02 -7.67
C ILE A 172 -1.47 3.40 -7.87
N PHE A 173 -1.65 4.17 -6.77
CA PHE A 173 -2.09 5.56 -6.77
C PHE A 173 -0.98 6.57 -6.44
N LYS A 174 0.31 6.16 -6.39
CA LYS A 174 1.38 7.15 -6.28
C LYS A 174 1.29 8.09 -7.50
N VAL A 175 0.94 9.34 -7.25
CA VAL A 175 0.97 10.40 -8.24
C VAL A 175 2.32 11.11 -8.17
N ASP A 176 2.76 11.64 -9.30
CA ASP A 176 3.93 12.51 -9.30
C ASP A 176 3.61 13.80 -8.54
N THR A 177 4.52 14.22 -7.65
CA THR A 177 4.37 15.49 -6.93
C THR A 177 5.52 16.43 -7.25
N ASN A 178 5.23 17.73 -7.30
CA ASN A 178 6.28 18.74 -7.43
C ASN A 178 7.18 18.81 -6.19
N LEU A 179 6.68 18.37 -5.02
CA LEU A 179 7.48 18.17 -3.80
C LEU A 179 8.60 17.14 -4.02
N ALA A 180 8.27 15.97 -4.56
CA ALA A 180 9.28 14.97 -4.88
C ALA A 180 10.26 15.45 -5.96
N THR A 181 9.79 16.18 -6.98
CA THR A 181 10.69 16.72 -8.01
C THR A 181 11.71 17.71 -7.43
N ILE A 182 11.28 18.66 -6.59
CA ILE A 182 12.21 19.65 -6.01
C ILE A 182 13.18 19.00 -5.02
N ILE A 183 12.75 17.97 -4.28
CA ILE A 183 13.63 17.20 -3.40
C ILE A 183 14.70 16.46 -4.19
N ASN A 184 14.34 15.80 -5.29
CA ASN A 184 15.32 15.13 -6.14
C ASN A 184 16.35 16.12 -6.71
N ILE A 185 15.92 17.34 -7.04
CA ILE A 185 16.82 18.41 -7.48
C ILE A 185 17.75 18.80 -6.34
N LEU A 186 17.22 19.12 -5.16
CA LEU A 186 18.01 19.54 -4.00
C LEU A 186 19.01 18.48 -3.53
N ALA A 187 18.62 17.20 -3.54
CA ALA A 187 19.50 16.09 -3.16
C ALA A 187 20.68 15.92 -4.14
N SER A 188 20.54 16.37 -5.38
CA SER A 188 21.62 16.34 -6.37
C SER A 188 22.58 17.53 -6.28
N GLU A 189 22.28 18.53 -5.44
CA GLU A 189 23.07 19.74 -5.28
C GLU A 189 24.15 19.61 -4.21
N LYS A 190 25.30 20.25 -4.42
CA LYS A 190 26.33 20.36 -3.39
C LYS A 190 25.94 21.42 -2.36
N LEU A 191 25.28 20.99 -1.28
CA LEU A 191 24.82 21.87 -0.21
C LEU A 191 25.95 22.37 0.71
N SER A 192 27.19 21.91 0.54
CA SER A 192 28.36 22.33 1.33
C SER A 192 29.02 23.65 0.87
N GLU A 193 28.65 24.18 -0.29
CA GLU A 193 29.21 25.40 -0.88
C GLU A 193 28.11 26.50 -0.84
N ILE A 194 28.04 27.27 0.26
CA ILE A 194 27.04 28.33 0.47
C ILE A 194 27.76 29.62 0.84
N GLU A 195 27.36 30.73 0.21
CA GLU A 195 27.77 32.09 0.61
C GLU A 195 26.87 32.61 1.74
N GLU A 196 27.41 33.36 2.70
CA GLU A 196 26.66 33.87 3.85
C GLU A 196 25.40 34.66 3.43
N TYR A 197 24.23 34.17 3.82
CA TYR A 197 22.98 34.89 3.71
C TYR A 197 22.90 35.97 4.80
N SER A 198 23.18 37.23 4.44
CA SER A 198 23.21 38.35 5.40
C SER A 198 21.94 39.19 5.46
N ASP A 199 20.94 38.92 4.62
CA ASP A 199 19.78 39.81 4.50
C ASP A 199 18.58 39.31 5.32
N ASN A 200 17.97 40.18 6.13
CA ASN A 200 16.72 39.96 6.91
C ASN A 200 16.74 39.08 8.18
N SER A 201 17.89 38.79 8.81
CA SER A 201 17.90 38.03 10.09
C SER A 201 17.04 38.67 11.19
N PHE A 202 16.91 40.01 11.21
CA PHE A 202 16.09 40.72 12.19
C PHE A 202 14.59 40.44 12.02
N GLU A 203 14.09 40.47 10.78
CA GLU A 203 12.69 40.23 10.47
C GLU A 203 12.30 38.76 10.69
N ILE A 204 13.20 37.81 10.39
CA ILE A 204 13.01 36.38 10.68
C ILE A 204 12.85 36.17 12.20
N ASN A 205 13.74 36.75 13.01
CA ASN A 205 13.66 36.69 14.48
C ASN A 205 12.36 37.26 15.02
N ARG A 206 11.93 38.42 14.51
CA ARG A 206 10.64 39.03 14.87
C ARG A 206 9.46 38.11 14.56
N LYS A 207 9.51 37.37 13.46
CA LYS A 207 8.48 36.42 13.08
C LYS A 207 8.48 35.16 13.97
N ILE A 208 9.65 34.68 14.38
CA ILE A 208 9.80 33.55 15.33
C ILE A 208 9.12 33.90 16.65
N GLU A 209 9.45 35.07 17.21
CA GLU A 209 8.85 35.55 18.46
C GLU A 209 7.33 35.74 18.34
N PHE A 210 6.86 36.35 17.25
CA PHE A 210 5.44 36.59 17.01
C PHE A 210 4.61 35.30 16.93
N ASN A 211 5.20 34.19 16.45
CA ASN A 211 4.53 32.91 16.32
C ASN A 211 4.87 31.92 17.44
N SER A 212 5.63 32.33 18.47
CA SER A 212 6.06 31.46 19.57
C SER A 212 6.79 30.20 19.08
N LEU A 213 7.81 30.39 18.24
CA LEU A 213 8.59 29.32 17.59
C LEU A 213 10.01 29.18 18.15
N GLU A 214 10.17 29.38 19.46
CA GLU A 214 11.50 29.53 20.06
C GLU A 214 12.30 28.24 20.05
N SER A 215 11.66 27.08 20.23
CA SER A 215 12.33 25.78 20.21
C SER A 215 12.81 25.35 18.82
N VAL A 216 12.26 25.93 17.75
CA VAL A 216 12.65 25.64 16.36
C VAL A 216 13.56 26.72 15.76
N ARG A 217 13.97 27.71 16.57
CA ARG A 217 14.84 28.83 16.13
C ARG A 217 16.15 28.32 15.52
N GLU A 218 16.83 27.41 16.21
CA GLU A 218 18.10 26.83 15.74
C GLU A 218 17.93 26.17 14.36
N THR A 219 16.85 25.40 14.17
CA THR A 219 16.53 24.78 12.88
C THR A 219 16.27 25.83 11.78
N ILE A 220 15.57 26.92 12.11
CA ILE A 220 15.34 28.02 11.15
C ILE A 220 16.67 28.69 10.80
N ASP A 221 17.53 28.91 11.79
CA ASP A 221 18.83 29.57 11.61
C ASP A 221 19.83 28.71 10.82
N ASP A 222 19.81 27.40 11.03
CA ASP A 222 20.63 26.43 10.28
C ASP A 222 20.24 26.39 8.79
N TYR A 223 18.94 26.48 8.49
CA TYR A 223 18.46 26.28 7.12
C TYR A 223 18.10 27.56 6.36
N LYS A 224 17.98 28.74 7.02
CA LYS A 224 17.72 30.02 6.32
C LYS A 224 18.80 30.38 5.31
N ILE A 225 20.04 29.92 5.52
CA ILE A 225 21.18 30.18 4.63
C ILE A 225 20.96 29.63 3.22
N PHE A 226 20.10 28.62 3.06
CA PHE A 226 19.80 28.01 1.76
C PHE A 226 18.79 28.82 0.92
N TYR A 227 18.26 29.95 1.44
CA TYR A 227 17.23 30.73 0.77
C TYR A 227 17.59 31.13 -0.67
N ILE A 228 18.79 31.71 -0.89
CA ILE A 228 19.23 32.15 -2.23
C ILE A 228 19.31 30.95 -3.18
N LYS A 229 19.96 29.88 -2.73
CA LYS A 229 20.14 28.67 -3.52
C LYS A 229 18.81 28.03 -3.90
N LEU A 230 17.85 28.00 -2.97
CA LEU A 230 16.52 27.47 -3.25
C LEU A 230 15.71 28.37 -4.18
N ASP A 231 15.87 29.70 -4.10
CA ASP A 231 15.23 30.66 -5.01
C ASP A 231 15.73 30.49 -6.47
N GLU A 232 17.03 30.25 -6.65
CA GLU A 232 17.60 29.89 -7.95
C GLU A 232 16.97 28.60 -8.48
N LYS A 233 16.85 27.56 -7.63
CA LYS A 233 16.25 26.29 -8.02
C LYS A 233 14.76 26.42 -8.33
N TYR A 234 14.01 27.24 -7.60
CA TYR A 234 12.62 27.54 -7.95
C TYR A 234 12.51 28.26 -9.29
N THR A 235 13.40 29.21 -9.57
CA THR A 235 13.45 29.90 -10.86
C THR A 235 13.73 28.93 -12.01
N GLU A 236 14.66 27.99 -11.83
CA GLU A 236 14.90 26.91 -12.79
C GLU A 236 13.69 25.98 -12.94
N PHE A 237 13.05 25.65 -11.83
CA PHE A 237 11.90 24.76 -11.79
C PHE A 237 10.67 25.35 -12.50
N ASP A 238 10.47 26.66 -12.40
CA ASP A 238 9.37 27.38 -13.06
C ASP A 238 9.59 27.59 -14.57
N LYS A 239 10.84 27.52 -15.06
CA LYS A 239 11.11 27.48 -16.52
C LYS A 239 10.48 26.24 -17.18
N ILE A 240 10.31 25.15 -16.42
CA ILE A 240 9.72 23.89 -16.88
C ILE A 240 8.17 23.94 -16.82
N GLY A 241 7.59 24.87 -16.06
CA GLY A 241 6.15 25.07 -16.03
C GLY A 241 5.72 26.19 -15.08
N ALA A 242 4.71 26.97 -15.49
CA ALA A 242 4.37 28.25 -14.86
C ALA A 242 3.94 28.23 -13.39
N ASN A 243 3.60 27.06 -12.82
CA ASN A 243 3.02 26.95 -11.47
C ASN A 243 3.80 25.98 -10.55
N LYS A 244 5.03 25.61 -10.90
CA LYS A 244 5.71 24.50 -10.22
C LYS A 244 6.13 24.87 -8.80
N SER A 245 6.93 25.92 -8.62
CA SER A 245 7.34 26.43 -7.30
C SER A 245 6.13 26.84 -6.46
N PHE A 246 5.16 27.51 -7.07
CA PHE A 246 3.93 27.94 -6.41
C PHE A 246 3.14 26.75 -5.84
N SER A 247 3.04 25.64 -6.59
CA SER A 247 2.36 24.44 -6.13
C SER A 247 3.07 23.74 -4.96
N VAL A 248 4.41 23.80 -4.91
CA VAL A 248 5.20 23.30 -3.77
C VAL A 248 4.86 24.10 -2.52
N LEU A 249 4.94 25.43 -2.59
CA LEU A 249 4.62 26.32 -1.48
C LEU A 249 3.16 26.19 -1.03
N GLN A 250 2.23 25.98 -1.95
CA GLN A 250 0.83 25.72 -1.62
C GLN A 250 0.61 24.36 -0.96
N ALA A 251 1.37 23.33 -1.34
CA ALA A 251 1.29 22.02 -0.71
C ALA A 251 1.72 22.11 0.78
N ILE A 252 2.82 22.82 1.07
CA ILE A 252 3.30 23.07 2.44
C ILE A 252 2.28 23.92 3.22
N ARG A 253 1.78 25.01 2.61
CA ARG A 253 0.75 25.87 3.22
C ARG A 253 -0.51 25.10 3.58
N LYS A 254 -0.93 24.16 2.72
CA LYS A 254 -2.09 23.30 2.99
C LYS A 254 -1.90 22.48 4.26
N GLN A 255 -0.70 21.94 4.51
CA GLN A 255 -0.43 21.19 5.75
C GLN A 255 -0.54 22.09 6.98
N TYR A 256 0.05 23.29 6.93
CA TYR A 256 -0.08 24.27 8.01
C TYR A 256 -1.55 24.60 8.32
N VAL A 257 -2.38 24.89 7.31
CA VAL A 257 -3.81 25.21 7.51
C VAL A 257 -4.58 24.02 8.12
N LEU A 258 -4.26 22.79 7.71
CA LEU A 258 -4.90 21.59 8.26
C LEU A 258 -4.52 21.35 9.73
N LEU A 259 -3.28 21.64 10.10
CA LEU A 259 -2.75 21.45 11.45
C LEU A 259 -3.16 22.56 12.41
N GLN A 260 -3.26 23.80 11.93
CA GLN A 260 -3.70 24.95 12.73
C GLN A 260 -5.11 24.77 13.32
N ASN A 261 -5.95 23.95 12.69
CA ASN A 261 -7.30 23.62 13.19
C ASN A 261 -7.31 22.50 14.24
N LYS A 262 -6.18 21.83 14.48
CA LYS A 262 -6.09 20.60 15.29
C LYS A 262 -5.11 20.70 16.45
N GLU A 263 -4.12 21.57 16.34
CA GLU A 263 -3.05 21.73 17.32
C GLU A 263 -2.93 23.22 17.69
N GLU A 264 -2.72 23.51 18.96
CA GLU A 264 -2.58 24.89 19.45
C GLU A 264 -1.11 25.31 19.56
N ILE A 265 -0.21 24.35 19.75
CA ILE A 265 1.22 24.61 19.94
C ILE A 265 1.90 24.78 18.57
N SER A 266 2.38 26.00 18.30
CA SER A 266 2.96 26.38 17.00
C SER A 266 4.24 25.60 16.66
N GLU A 267 5.02 25.22 17.67
CA GLU A 267 6.23 24.41 17.51
C GLU A 267 5.90 22.97 17.09
N ILE A 268 4.86 22.37 17.66
CA ILE A 268 4.36 21.04 17.25
C ILE A 268 3.81 21.10 15.83
N ILE A 269 3.14 22.19 15.45
CA ILE A 269 2.71 22.41 14.07
C ILE A 269 3.91 22.42 13.11
N PHE A 270 5.03 23.04 13.49
CA PHE A 270 6.23 23.10 12.64
C PHE A 270 6.77 21.69 12.33
N PHE A 271 7.00 20.86 13.35
CA PHE A 271 7.47 19.49 13.17
C PHE A 271 6.46 18.62 12.41
N ASN A 272 5.16 18.73 12.73
CA ASN A 272 4.12 18.00 12.02
C ASN A 272 4.01 18.39 10.53
N ILE A 273 4.38 19.63 10.15
CA ILE A 273 4.45 19.99 8.73
C ILE A 273 5.58 19.22 8.06
N ILE A 274 6.76 19.14 8.68
CA ILE A 274 7.92 18.38 8.17
C ILE A 274 7.51 16.91 7.96
N ASP A 275 6.96 16.26 8.98
CA ASP A 275 6.55 14.86 8.92
C ASP A 275 5.52 14.61 7.81
N ASN A 276 4.50 15.47 7.70
CA ASN A 276 3.48 15.35 6.66
C ASN A 276 4.05 15.57 5.25
N VAL A 277 5.02 16.47 5.09
CA VAL A 277 5.67 16.72 3.79
C VAL A 277 6.55 15.52 3.42
N ILE A 278 7.32 14.97 4.37
CA ILE A 278 8.10 13.73 4.19
C ILE A 278 7.17 12.58 3.75
N ASP A 279 6.06 12.38 4.44
CA ASP A 279 5.09 11.33 4.11
C ASP A 279 4.53 11.47 2.68
N ILE A 280 4.21 12.70 2.26
CA ILE A 280 3.79 12.99 0.88
C ILE A 280 4.88 12.62 -0.14
N ILE A 281 6.15 12.96 0.16
CA ILE A 281 7.28 12.68 -0.73
C ILE A 281 7.53 11.17 -0.85
N LEU A 282 7.57 10.44 0.28
CA LEU A 282 7.75 8.99 0.29
C LEU A 282 6.63 8.25 -0.45
N LYS A 283 5.42 8.83 -0.45
CA LYS A 283 4.26 8.34 -1.20
C LYS A 283 4.20 8.83 -2.65
N SER A 284 5.14 9.66 -3.11
CA SER A 284 5.16 10.15 -4.50
C SER A 284 5.81 9.15 -5.44
N ASN A 285 5.33 9.06 -6.68
CA ASN A 285 5.84 8.09 -7.66
C ASN A 285 7.19 8.50 -8.25
N ASN A 286 7.40 9.80 -8.41
CA ASN A 286 8.62 10.39 -8.95
C ASN A 286 9.70 10.64 -7.90
N TYR A 287 9.55 10.18 -6.66
CA TYR A 287 10.60 10.31 -5.63
C TYR A 287 11.73 9.31 -5.88
N VAL A 288 12.97 9.80 -5.85
CA VAL A 288 14.18 8.97 -5.91
C VAL A 288 14.66 8.73 -4.49
N GLU A 289 14.75 7.47 -4.08
CA GLU A 289 15.14 7.10 -2.73
C GLU A 289 16.55 7.62 -2.39
N ILE A 290 16.62 8.36 -1.28
CA ILE A 290 17.85 8.90 -0.67
C ILE A 290 17.85 8.54 0.82
N PRO A 291 19.00 8.59 1.51
CA PRO A 291 19.06 8.40 2.96
C PRO A 291 18.06 9.29 3.70
N TYR A 292 17.48 8.78 4.78
CA TYR A 292 16.42 9.49 5.50
C TYR A 292 16.92 10.83 6.04
N GLU A 293 18.15 10.87 6.53
CA GLU A 293 18.80 12.08 7.04
C GLU A 293 18.93 13.16 5.95
N GLU A 294 19.21 12.76 4.70
CA GLU A 294 19.27 13.68 3.55
C GLU A 294 17.86 14.18 3.18
N LEU A 295 16.87 13.29 3.17
CA LEU A 295 15.48 13.66 2.91
C LEU A 295 14.95 14.65 3.96
N GLU A 296 15.15 14.35 5.24
CA GLU A 296 14.72 15.18 6.35
C GLU A 296 15.34 16.57 6.25
N MET A 297 16.65 16.65 6.03
CA MET A 297 17.36 17.91 5.82
C MET A 297 16.77 18.71 4.64
N CYS A 298 16.57 18.10 3.48
CA CYS A 298 15.99 18.78 2.32
C CYS A 298 14.56 19.28 2.58
N VAL A 299 13.74 18.51 3.31
CA VAL A 299 12.38 18.95 3.68
C VAL A 299 12.42 20.10 4.67
N GLN A 300 13.31 20.06 5.66
CA GLN A 300 13.51 21.17 6.61
C GLN A 300 13.88 22.46 5.89
N ILE A 301 14.76 22.40 4.88
CA ILE A 301 15.09 23.55 4.00
C ILE A 301 13.83 24.12 3.33
N LEU A 302 12.97 23.28 2.75
CA LEU A 302 11.73 23.72 2.09
C LEU A 302 10.72 24.34 3.07
N VAL A 303 10.58 23.77 4.27
CA VAL A 303 9.65 24.28 5.29
C VAL A 303 10.14 25.61 5.85
N VAL A 304 11.45 25.75 6.10
CA VAL A 304 12.08 27.01 6.54
C VAL A 304 11.95 28.08 5.45
N ASP A 305 12.15 27.76 4.18
CA ASP A 305 11.88 28.71 3.09
C ASP A 305 10.41 29.12 3.03
N ALA A 306 9.47 28.18 3.14
CA ALA A 306 8.05 28.50 3.20
C ALA A 306 7.70 29.41 4.40
N PHE A 307 8.41 29.27 5.52
CA PHE A 307 8.34 30.16 6.67
C PHE A 307 8.89 31.55 6.35
N ILE A 308 10.10 31.67 5.83
CA ILE A 308 10.70 32.96 5.43
C ILE A 308 9.80 33.66 4.39
N ARG A 309 9.20 32.87 3.49
CA ARG A 309 8.27 33.33 2.46
C ARG A 309 6.82 33.54 2.94
N CYS A 310 6.57 33.60 4.24
CA CYS A 310 5.25 33.78 4.87
C CYS A 310 4.11 32.97 4.23
N LYS A 311 4.43 31.79 3.72
CA LYS A 311 3.43 30.83 3.23
C LYS A 311 2.84 30.06 4.39
N ILE A 312 3.63 29.87 5.44
CA ILE A 312 3.24 29.29 6.73
C ILE A 312 3.54 30.28 7.87
N PHE A 313 2.79 30.11 8.97
CA PHE A 313 2.78 30.98 10.14
C PHE A 313 2.35 32.43 9.85
N LYS A 314 1.89 33.15 10.87
CA LYS A 314 1.34 34.50 10.71
C LYS A 314 2.46 35.51 10.44
N ASN A 315 2.14 36.51 9.64
CA ASN A 315 3.05 37.59 9.31
C ASN A 315 2.92 38.74 10.32
N PRO A 316 3.97 39.17 11.03
CA PRO A 316 3.91 40.38 11.84
C PRO A 316 3.74 41.63 10.94
N GLU A 317 2.93 42.60 11.37
CA GLU A 317 2.72 43.85 10.62
C GLU A 317 4.06 44.55 10.34
N GLY A 318 4.32 44.87 9.05
CA GLY A 318 5.54 45.54 8.60
C GLY A 318 6.64 44.62 8.06
N TYR A 319 6.46 43.29 8.07
CA TYR A 319 7.37 42.36 7.41
C TYR A 319 7.22 42.50 5.89
N ASN A 320 8.06 43.35 5.31
CA ASN A 320 8.21 43.47 3.86
C ASN A 320 9.01 42.26 3.41
N HIS A 321 8.26 41.27 2.92
CA HIS A 321 8.80 40.26 2.07
C HIS A 321 9.76 40.85 1.03
N VAL A 322 10.88 40.17 0.81
CA VAL A 322 11.64 40.29 -0.43
C VAL A 322 10.71 39.84 -1.56
N VAL A 323 9.90 40.77 -2.05
CA VAL A 323 9.23 40.67 -3.35
C VAL A 323 10.33 40.95 -4.35
N THR A 324 11.12 39.94 -4.68
CA THR A 324 11.89 40.00 -5.92
C THR A 324 10.97 39.63 -7.07
N ARG A 325 10.97 40.57 -8.02
CA ARG A 325 10.30 40.63 -9.32
C ARG A 325 10.29 39.35 -10.15
#